data_AF-A0AAD4KU04-F1
#
_entry.id   AF-A0AAD4KU04-F1
#
_cell.length_a   1.000
_cell.length_b   1.000
_cell.length_c   1.000
_cell.angle_alpha   90.00
_cell.angle_beta   90.00
_cell.angle_gamma   90.00
#
_symmetry.space_group_name_H-M   'P 1'
#
loop_
_entity.id
_entity.type
_entity.pdbx_description
1 polymer ?
#
loop_
_entity_poly.entity_id
_entity_poly.type
_entity_poly.pdbx_seq_one_letter_code
_entity_poly.pdbx_strand_id
1 'polypeptide(L)'
;MAVAFGLDTVVVAPEKRPVSSSYASRLGILAITAEVGCNGTVSEDKVFLHYNSVIRIMGYLGILQSPPLPGASVPKFVKLSVPIASTDGLCYPRKHVGAHVVKNDVLGEVRDVFGKFLILL
;
A
#
# COMPACT_ATOMS: atom_id res chain seq x y z
N MET A 1 -0.66 -7.30 -15.05
CA MET A 1 0.52 -7.14 -14.18
C MET A 1 0.16 -7.03 -12.70
N ALA A 2 -0.58 -6.01 -12.23
CA ALA A 2 -0.90 -5.86 -10.79
C ALA A 2 -1.58 -7.09 -10.16
N VAL A 3 -2.54 -7.71 -10.86
CA VAL A 3 -3.17 -8.97 -10.42
C VAL A 3 -2.17 -10.12 -10.31
N ALA A 4 -1.22 -10.22 -11.26
CA ALA A 4 -0.19 -11.24 -11.23
C ALA A 4 0.83 -11.02 -10.10
N PHE A 5 1.06 -9.76 -9.69
CA PHE A 5 1.93 -9.43 -8.55
C PHE A 5 1.40 -10.07 -7.25
N GLY A 6 0.08 -10.14 -7.08
CA GLY A 6 -0.55 -11.04 -6.10
C GLY A 6 -0.67 -10.50 -4.67
N LEU A 7 -0.72 -9.17 -4.50
CA LEU A 7 -1.11 -8.56 -3.22
C LEU A 7 -2.63 -8.44 -3.12
N ASP A 8 -3.18 -8.56 -1.90
CA ASP A 8 -4.62 -8.50 -1.65
C ASP A 8 -5.27 -7.15 -2.00
N THR A 9 -4.48 -6.09 -2.09
CA THR A 9 -4.97 -4.73 -2.35
C THR A 9 -4.17 -4.09 -3.49
N VAL A 10 -4.90 -3.53 -4.46
CA VAL A 10 -4.34 -2.71 -5.52
C VAL A 10 -4.91 -1.30 -5.37
N VAL A 11 -4.02 -0.34 -5.11
CA VAL A 11 -4.39 1.08 -5.07
C VAL A 11 -4.37 1.62 -6.49
N VAL A 12 -5.55 1.98 -7.00
CA VAL A 12 -5.67 2.67 -8.29
C VAL A 12 -5.34 4.13 -8.06
N ALA A 13 -4.11 4.51 -8.39
CA ALA A 13 -3.68 5.90 -8.35
C ALA A 13 -4.22 6.67 -9.57
N PRO A 14 -4.59 7.95 -9.43
CA PRO A 14 -4.86 8.79 -10.59
C PRO A 14 -3.60 8.94 -11.46
N GLU A 15 -3.77 8.95 -12.78
CA GLU A 15 -2.66 9.02 -13.77
C GLU A 15 -1.70 10.20 -13.56
N LYS A 16 -2.13 11.23 -12.83
CA LYS A 16 -1.39 12.48 -12.62
C LYS A 16 -0.44 12.49 -11.42
N ARG A 17 -0.36 11.44 -10.61
CA ARG A 17 0.50 11.44 -9.41
C ARG A 17 1.99 11.49 -9.81
N PRO A 18 2.80 12.44 -9.31
CA PRO A 18 4.20 12.61 -9.71
C PRO A 18 5.11 11.58 -9.02
N VAL A 19 4.93 10.30 -9.33
CA VAL A 19 5.75 9.19 -8.84
C VAL A 19 6.44 8.49 -9.99
N SER A 20 7.61 7.90 -9.73
CA SER A 20 8.46 7.29 -10.78
C SER A 20 7.74 6.24 -11.62
N SER A 21 6.89 5.42 -11.00
CA SER A 21 6.08 4.41 -11.72
C SER A 21 5.04 5.04 -12.65
N SER A 22 4.43 6.17 -12.27
CA SER A 22 3.51 6.91 -13.13
C SER A 22 4.24 7.49 -14.33
N TYR A 23 5.45 8.04 -14.14
CA TYR A 23 6.26 8.56 -15.24
C TYR A 23 6.65 7.45 -16.23
N ALA A 24 7.14 6.30 -15.74
CA ALA A 24 7.43 5.14 -16.58
C ALA A 24 6.20 4.67 -17.38
N SER A 25 5.02 4.61 -16.75
CA SER A 25 3.77 4.25 -17.42
C SER A 25 3.41 5.20 -18.56
N ARG A 26 3.69 6.51 -18.43
CA ARG A 26 3.46 7.49 -19.52
C ARG A 26 4.38 7.30 -20.71
N LEU A 27 5.53 6.66 -20.50
CA LEU A 27 6.46 6.26 -21.56
C LEU A 27 6.11 4.88 -22.17
N GLY A 28 4.97 4.28 -21.78
CA GLY A 28 4.57 2.94 -22.22
C GLY A 28 5.32 1.80 -21.52
N ILE A 29 6.13 2.11 -20.49
CA ILE A 29 6.86 1.12 -19.71
C ILE A 29 5.93 0.60 -18.60
N LEU A 30 5.73 -0.72 -18.56
CA LEU A 30 4.99 -1.35 -17.48
C LEU A 30 5.70 -1.12 -16.14
N ALA A 31 5.03 -0.46 -15.20
CA ALA A 31 5.58 -0.14 -13.89
C ALA A 31 4.58 -0.48 -12.77
N ILE A 32 5.11 -0.92 -11.63
CA ILE A 32 4.37 -1.14 -10.39
C ILE A 32 5.18 -0.60 -9.22
N THR A 33 4.51 0.03 -8.27
CA THR A 33 5.09 0.37 -6.96
C THR A 33 4.43 -0.53 -5.94
N ALA A 34 5.25 -1.29 -5.19
CA ALA A 34 4.78 -2.19 -4.15
C ALA A 34 5.03 -1.55 -2.78
N GLU A 35 4.01 -1.59 -1.93
CA GLU A 35 4.10 -1.18 -0.53
C GLU A 35 3.88 -2.43 0.32
N VAL A 36 4.98 -3.07 0.73
CA VAL A 36 4.96 -4.34 1.49
C VAL A 36 5.79 -4.15 2.75
N GLY A 37 5.16 -3.68 3.82
CA GLY A 37 5.90 -3.26 5.01
C GLY A 37 5.28 -2.05 5.71
N CYS A 38 5.91 -1.65 6.81
CA CYS A 38 5.64 -0.37 7.48
C CYS A 38 6.71 -0.06 8.54
N ASN A 39 6.77 1.21 8.96
CA ASN A 39 7.47 1.69 10.16
C ASN A 39 8.97 1.38 10.25
N GLY A 40 9.64 1.17 9.13
CA GLY A 40 11.07 0.80 9.11
C GLY A 40 11.37 -0.54 9.79
N THR A 41 10.37 -1.40 9.94
CA THR A 41 10.51 -2.73 10.55
C THR A 41 10.64 -3.81 9.49
N VAL A 42 11.42 -4.84 9.78
CA VAL A 42 11.54 -6.04 8.94
C VAL A 42 10.70 -7.15 9.57
N SER A 43 9.85 -7.79 8.78
CA SER A 43 9.22 -9.04 9.16
C SER A 43 9.32 -10.06 8.03
N GLU A 44 9.67 -11.29 8.39
CA GLU A 44 9.99 -12.35 7.42
C GLU A 44 8.81 -12.65 6.50
N ASP A 45 7.58 -12.69 7.03
CA ASP A 45 6.34 -12.88 6.28
C ASP A 45 6.18 -11.85 5.16
N LYS A 46 6.46 -10.57 5.45
CA LYS A 46 6.39 -9.48 4.46
C LYS A 46 7.51 -9.55 3.44
N VAL A 47 8.71 -9.94 3.86
CA VAL A 47 9.84 -10.18 2.94
C VAL A 47 9.51 -11.30 1.97
N PHE A 48 9.02 -12.45 2.45
CA PHE A 48 8.60 -13.57 1.60
C PHE A 48 7.42 -13.21 0.71
N LEU A 49 6.45 -12.44 1.20
CA LEU A 49 5.34 -11.92 0.40
C LEU A 49 5.87 -11.08 -0.77
N HIS A 50 6.78 -10.14 -0.52
CA HIS A 50 7.35 -9.30 -1.56
C HIS A 50 8.20 -10.11 -2.55
N TYR A 51 9.06 -11.02 -2.05
CA TYR A 51 9.87 -11.91 -2.87
C TYR A 51 9.01 -12.75 -3.83
N ASN A 52 7.99 -13.42 -3.30
CA ASN A 52 7.07 -14.24 -4.09
C ASN A 52 6.34 -13.41 -5.15
N SER A 53 6.00 -12.15 -4.84
CA SER A 53 5.36 -11.24 -5.78
C SER A 53 6.26 -10.90 -6.97
N VAL A 54 7.56 -10.71 -6.73
CA VAL A 54 8.56 -10.48 -7.80
C VAL A 54 8.72 -11.74 -8.66
N ILE A 55 8.83 -12.92 -8.04
CA ILE A 55 8.92 -14.20 -8.78
C ILE A 55 7.69 -14.40 -9.68
N ARG A 56 6.48 -14.10 -9.18
CA ARG A 56 5.24 -14.16 -9.96
C ARG A 56 5.28 -13.24 -11.18
N ILE A 57 5.75 -12.00 -11.03
CA ILE A 57 5.88 -11.08 -12.17
C ILE A 57 6.89 -11.58 -13.18
N MET A 58 8.05 -12.06 -12.73
CA MET A 58 9.05 -12.58 -13.65
C MET A 58 8.51 -13.78 -14.44
N GLY A 59 7.73 -14.67 -13.82
CA GLY A 59 7.02 -15.74 -14.52
C GLY A 59 5.94 -15.21 -15.47
N TYR A 60 5.10 -14.26 -15.03
CA TYR A 60 4.06 -13.63 -15.86
C TYR A 60 4.63 -12.93 -17.11
N LEU A 61 5.82 -12.33 -17.01
CA LEU A 61 6.52 -11.69 -18.12
C LEU A 61 7.34 -12.67 -18.96
N GLY A 62 7.36 -13.96 -18.63
CA GLY A 62 8.13 -14.99 -19.33
C GLY A 62 9.64 -14.92 -19.11
N ILE A 63 10.10 -14.18 -18.10
CA ILE A 63 11.52 -14.07 -17.73
C ILE A 63 12.01 -15.35 -17.06
N LEU A 64 11.17 -15.96 -16.21
CA LEU A 64 11.44 -17.25 -15.58
C LEU A 64 10.60 -18.34 -16.26
N GLN A 65 11.23 -19.48 -16.54
CA GLN A 65 10.58 -20.67 -17.11
C GLN A 65 9.96 -21.60 -16.05
N SER A 66 9.90 -21.16 -14.79
CA SER A 66 9.39 -21.97 -13.67
C SER A 66 7.86 -22.09 -13.70
N PRO A 67 7.29 -23.14 -13.08
CA PRO A 67 5.84 -23.29 -12.93
C PRO A 67 5.25 -22.06 -12.22
N PRO A 68 4.08 -21.57 -12.64
CA PRO A 68 3.46 -20.42 -11.99
C PRO A 68 3.20 -20.73 -10.52
N LEU A 69 3.64 -19.83 -9.63
CA LEU A 69 3.29 -19.90 -8.20
C LEU A 69 1.75 -19.96 -8.06
N PRO A 70 1.20 -20.69 -7.07
CA PRO A 70 -0.24 -20.86 -6.90
C PRO A 70 -0.98 -19.53 -7.00
N GLY A 71 -2.09 -19.47 -7.74
CA GLY A 71 -2.80 -18.21 -8.02
C GLY A 71 -3.02 -17.37 -6.76
N ALA A 72 -2.72 -16.07 -6.84
CA ALA A 72 -3.05 -15.15 -5.76
C ALA A 72 -4.57 -14.96 -5.67
N SER A 73 -5.04 -14.56 -4.49
CA SER A 73 -6.41 -14.07 -4.29
C SER A 73 -6.74 -12.95 -5.30
N VAL A 74 -8.02 -12.84 -5.66
CA VAL A 74 -8.48 -11.69 -6.46
C VAL A 74 -8.33 -10.42 -5.62
N PRO A 75 -7.55 -9.42 -6.09
CA PRO A 75 -7.26 -8.25 -5.28
C PRO A 75 -8.46 -7.33 -5.17
N LYS A 76 -8.52 -6.58 -4.06
CA LYS A 76 -9.44 -5.45 -3.90
C LYS A 76 -8.84 -4.22 -4.57
N PHE A 77 -9.56 -3.65 -5.53
CA PHE A 77 -9.20 -2.38 -6.14
C PHE A 77 -9.77 -1.23 -5.31
N VAL A 78 -8.90 -0.35 -4.82
CA VAL A 78 -9.27 0.77 -3.96
C VAL A 78 -8.75 2.09 -4.51
N LYS A 79 -9.43 3.19 -4.19
CA LYS A 79 -8.91 4.55 -4.41
C LYS A 79 -8.16 5.01 -3.18
N LEU A 80 -7.06 5.73 -3.38
CA LEU A 80 -6.33 6.35 -2.29
C LEU A 80 -7.06 7.58 -1.77
N SER A 81 -7.27 7.65 -0.46
CA SER A 81 -7.64 8.86 0.26
C SER A 81 -6.66 9.02 1.41
N VAL A 82 -6.14 10.23 1.60
CA VAL A 82 -5.20 10.54 2.68
C VAL A 82 -5.84 11.62 3.54
N PRO A 83 -6.31 11.29 4.76
CA PRO A 83 -6.78 12.30 5.69
C PRO A 83 -5.59 13.19 6.10
N ILE A 84 -5.81 14.50 6.11
CA ILE A 84 -4.82 15.48 6.50
C ILE A 84 -5.26 16.07 7.83
N ALA A 85 -4.39 15.99 8.85
CA ALA A 85 -4.64 16.63 10.13
C ALA A 85 -4.71 18.15 9.95
N SER A 86 -5.68 18.81 10.59
CA SER A 86 -5.83 20.27 10.52
C SER A 86 -4.88 21.02 11.48
N THR A 87 -4.05 20.30 12.22
CA THR A 87 -3.11 20.86 13.21
C THR A 87 -1.89 19.95 13.35
N ASP A 88 -0.77 20.55 13.75
CA ASP A 88 0.46 19.82 14.06
C ASP A 88 0.40 19.23 15.47
N GLY A 89 0.99 18.05 15.66
CA GLY A 89 1.11 17.41 16.96
C GLY A 89 1.51 15.93 16.86
N LEU A 90 1.38 15.23 17.99
CA LEU A 90 1.68 13.81 18.10
C LEU A 90 0.43 12.99 17.75
N CYS A 91 0.54 12.12 16.74
CA CYS A 91 -0.54 11.26 16.27
C CYS A 91 -0.62 9.98 17.10
N TYR A 92 -1.82 9.68 17.60
CA TYR A 92 -2.17 8.45 18.29
C TYR A 92 -3.25 7.70 17.49
N PRO A 93 -2.85 6.81 16.57
CA PRO A 93 -3.80 6.03 15.76
C PRO A 93 -4.65 5.09 16.62
N ARG A 94 -5.94 4.98 16.31
CA ARG A 94 -6.87 4.01 16.92
C ARG A 94 -7.22 2.84 15.98
N LYS A 95 -6.83 2.94 14.70
CA LYS A 95 -7.04 1.90 13.68
C LYS A 95 -5.69 1.36 13.22
N HIS A 96 -5.64 0.06 12.93
CA HIS A 96 -4.47 -0.60 12.36
C HIS A 96 -4.60 -0.72 10.84
N VAL A 97 -3.48 -0.92 10.15
CA VAL A 97 -3.46 -1.19 8.71
C VAL A 97 -4.29 -2.43 8.40
N GLY A 98 -5.17 -2.34 7.40
CA GLY A 98 -6.09 -3.43 7.04
C GLY A 98 -7.44 -3.39 7.77
N ALA A 99 -7.60 -2.54 8.80
CA ALA A 99 -8.89 -2.33 9.43
C ALA A 99 -9.91 -1.75 8.44
N HIS A 100 -11.13 -2.27 8.46
CA HIS A 100 -12.25 -1.65 7.78
C HIS A 100 -12.67 -0.39 8.53
N VAL A 101 -12.85 0.71 7.80
CA VAL A 101 -13.29 2.00 8.34
C VAL A 101 -14.44 2.53 7.51
N VAL A 102 -15.36 3.24 8.16
CA VAL A 102 -16.50 3.88 7.52
C VAL A 102 -16.47 5.39 7.75
N LYS A 103 -17.34 6.13 7.04
CA LYS A 103 -17.45 7.57 7.23
C LYS A 103 -17.78 7.89 8.69
N ASN A 104 -17.10 8.89 9.26
CA ASN A 104 -17.19 9.33 10.66
C ASN A 104 -16.56 8.39 11.69
N ASP A 105 -15.86 7.33 11.28
CA ASP A 105 -14.98 6.60 12.21
C ASP A 105 -13.87 7.52 12.72
N VAL A 106 -13.59 7.43 14.02
CA VAL A 106 -12.40 8.04 14.61
C VAL A 106 -11.19 7.17 14.25
N LEU A 107 -10.30 7.72 13.42
CA LEU A 107 -9.06 7.07 12.99
C LEU A 107 -7.96 7.18 14.03
N GLY A 108 -8.00 8.25 14.83
CA GLY A 108 -7.02 8.53 15.86
C GLY A 108 -7.27 9.88 16.51
N GLU A 109 -6.26 10.38 17.19
CA GLU A 109 -6.28 11.72 17.78
C GLU A 109 -4.89 12.35 17.72
N VAL A 110 -4.86 13.68 17.73
CA VAL A 110 -3.64 14.47 17.83
C VAL A 110 -3.58 15.10 19.20
N ARG A 111 -2.43 14.97 19.86
CA ARG A 111 -2.14 15.61 21.15
C ARG A 111 -0.89 16.48 21.07
N ASP A 112 -0.75 17.43 21.98
CA ASP A 112 0.51 18.13 22.18
C ASP A 112 1.55 17.27 22.93
N VAL A 113 2.75 17.82 23.12
CA VAL A 113 3.86 17.15 23.82
C VAL A 113 3.60 16.89 25.31
N PHE A 114 2.62 17.56 25.92
CA PHE A 114 2.20 17.35 27.31
C PHE A 114 0.98 16.41 27.42
N GLY A 115 0.53 15.85 26.29
CA GLY A 115 -0.60 14.93 26.22
C GLY A 115 -1.97 15.61 26.19
N LYS A 116 -2.04 16.94 26.02
CA LYS A 116 -3.31 17.65 25.86
C LYS A 116 -3.93 17.33 24.49
N PHE A 117 -5.21 16.96 24.50
CA PHE A 117 -5.98 16.72 23.28
C PHE A 117 -6.09 17.98 22.41
N LEU A 118 -5.90 17.83 21.09
CA LEU A 118 -6.04 18.90 20.10
C LEU A 118 -7.22 18.62 19.16
N ILE A 119 -7.21 17.50 18.43
CA ILE A 119 -8.25 17.11 17.47
C ILE A 119 -8.42 15.58 17.37
N LEU A 120 -9.55 15.14 16.78
CA LEU A 120 -9.72 13.78 16.27
C LEU A 120 -9.28 13.69 14.81
N LEU A 121 -8.77 12.53 14.41
CA LEU A 121 -8.47 12.15 13.03
C LEU A 121 -9.56 11.28 12.44
#